data_AF-A0A017T1Z1-F1
#
_entry.id   AF-A0A017T1Z1-F1
#
_cell.length_a   1.000
_cell.length_b   1.000
_cell.length_c   1.000
_cell.angle_alpha   90.00
_cell.angle_beta   90.00
_cell.angle_gamma   90.00
#
_symmetry.space_group_name_H-M   'P 1'
#
loop_
_entity.id
_entity.type
_entity.pdbx_description
1 polymer ?
#
loop_
_entity_poly.entity_id
_entity_poly.type
_entity_poly.pdbx_seq_one_letter_code
_entity_poly.pdbx_strand_id
1 'polypeptide(L)'
;MNTSSFSFVRSSLLALTALVPALLTGCVVVSEGGDGTCNYDGETYDAGENFPAGDGCNTCFCDSDGSVGCTLAACDEPPGVCDTPQGPIAAGESYSSDCNTCTCQPSGDVACTAIGCVDTCYYEGEMYHVGESFPDADSCNTCTCMDDGNVACTDTACACDPDTEWYRDYVSLDPAQCEVIDYNCPEHTSAFGNDCGCGCEQSPECEQTYDCQPPNDCPADLAEQCPYSTILH
;
A
#
# COMPACT_ATOMS: atom_id res chain seq x y z
N MET A 1 -50.22 -35.49 -29.23
CA MET A 1 -50.93 -35.15 -30.49
C MET A 1 -50.07 -35.65 -31.64
N ASN A 2 -50.65 -36.50 -32.50
CA ASN A 2 -50.08 -37.29 -33.62
C ASN A 2 -48.98 -38.33 -33.24
N THR A 3 -49.34 -39.62 -33.06
CA THR A 3 -49.46 -40.72 -34.06
C THR A 3 -48.06 -41.17 -34.56
N SER A 4 -47.57 -42.39 -34.41
CA SER A 4 -48.22 -43.71 -34.35
C SER A 4 -47.33 -44.76 -33.67
N SER A 5 -47.97 -45.71 -32.97
CA SER A 5 -47.45 -47.04 -32.65
C SER A 5 -47.25 -47.89 -33.92
N PHE A 6 -46.40 -48.91 -33.90
CA PHE A 6 -46.81 -50.33 -34.02
C PHE A 6 -45.64 -51.28 -33.74
N SER A 7 -45.94 -52.23 -32.87
CA SER A 7 -45.14 -53.40 -32.49
C SER A 7 -45.37 -54.53 -33.49
N PHE A 8 -44.33 -55.32 -33.80
CA PHE A 8 -44.51 -56.72 -34.18
C PHE A 8 -43.43 -57.59 -33.52
N VAL A 9 -43.88 -58.76 -33.09
CA VAL A 9 -43.29 -59.68 -32.14
C VAL A 9 -42.99 -61.00 -32.86
N ARG A 10 -41.91 -61.68 -32.42
CA ARG A 10 -41.58 -63.13 -32.55
C ARG A 10 -41.27 -63.69 -33.94
N SER A 11 -40.14 -64.39 -34.05
CA SER A 11 -40.15 -65.86 -33.93
C SER A 11 -38.75 -66.47 -34.01
N SER A 12 -38.42 -67.26 -33.00
CA SER A 12 -37.35 -68.24 -33.00
C SER A 12 -37.76 -69.48 -33.83
N LEU A 13 -36.85 -70.09 -34.59
CA LEU A 13 -36.46 -71.52 -34.51
C LEU A 13 -35.65 -71.98 -35.76
N LEU A 14 -34.61 -72.77 -35.44
CA LEU A 14 -34.03 -73.91 -36.18
C LEU A 14 -33.10 -73.70 -37.41
N ALA A 15 -31.81 -73.79 -37.08
CA ALA A 15 -30.75 -74.63 -37.67
C ALA A 15 -30.93 -75.21 -39.09
N LEU A 16 -29.94 -74.93 -39.95
CA LEU A 16 -29.45 -75.90 -40.94
C LEU A 16 -27.95 -75.71 -41.15
N THR A 17 -27.18 -76.75 -40.83
CA THR A 17 -25.75 -76.88 -41.07
C THR A 17 -25.46 -77.08 -42.56
N ALA A 18 -24.55 -76.28 -43.13
CA ALA A 18 -23.92 -76.59 -44.41
C ALA A 18 -22.41 -76.33 -44.32
N LEU A 19 -21.63 -77.40 -44.39
CA LEU A 19 -20.19 -77.38 -44.65
C LEU A 19 -19.92 -76.63 -45.96
N VAL A 20 -18.97 -75.69 -45.95
CA VAL A 20 -18.31 -75.24 -47.18
C VAL A 20 -16.79 -75.38 -46.99
N PRO A 21 -16.06 -75.97 -47.96
CA PRO A 21 -14.67 -76.38 -47.78
C PRO A 21 -13.74 -75.17 -47.76
N ALA A 22 -12.70 -75.26 -46.92
CA ALA A 22 -11.56 -74.36 -46.92
C ALA A 22 -10.86 -74.37 -48.29
N LEU A 23 -10.95 -73.25 -49.00
CA LEU A 23 -9.97 -72.87 -50.01
C LEU A 23 -9.13 -71.76 -49.38
N LEU A 24 -7.93 -72.16 -48.93
CA LEU A 24 -6.84 -71.26 -48.56
C LEU A 24 -6.39 -70.46 -49.80
N THR A 25 -7.12 -69.41 -50.14
CA THR A 25 -6.48 -68.23 -50.73
C THR A 25 -5.91 -67.43 -49.57
N GLY A 26 -4.61 -67.63 -49.33
CA GLY A 26 -3.87 -66.78 -48.41
C GLY A 26 -3.96 -65.34 -48.87
N CYS A 27 -4.79 -64.55 -48.20
CA CYS A 27 -4.52 -63.12 -48.11
C CYS A 27 -3.20 -63.01 -47.35
N VAL A 28 -2.13 -62.64 -48.05
CA VAL A 28 -1.04 -61.94 -47.39
C VAL A 28 -1.67 -60.63 -46.94
N VAL A 29 -2.10 -60.58 -45.68
CA VAL A 29 -2.11 -59.32 -44.95
C VAL A 29 -0.65 -58.93 -44.88
N VAL A 30 -0.21 -58.13 -45.85
CA VAL A 30 0.88 -57.20 -45.57
C VAL A 30 0.26 -56.30 -44.53
N SER A 31 0.54 -56.58 -43.26
CA SER A 31 0.45 -55.56 -42.23
C SER A 31 1.50 -54.52 -42.62
N GLU A 32 1.17 -53.68 -43.61
CA GLU A 32 1.82 -52.40 -43.75
C GLU A 32 1.65 -51.72 -42.40
N GLY A 33 2.77 -51.33 -41.81
CA GLY A 33 2.88 -50.87 -40.43
C GLY A 33 1.80 -49.85 -40.10
N GLY A 34 1.42 -49.84 -38.82
CA GLY A 34 0.28 -49.15 -38.26
C GLY A 34 -0.07 -47.83 -38.95
N ASP A 35 -1.37 -47.62 -39.10
CA ASP A 35 -1.98 -46.31 -39.29
C ASP A 35 -1.66 -45.44 -38.07
N GLY A 36 -0.38 -45.03 -37.99
CA GLY A 36 0.32 -44.62 -36.79
C GLY A 36 -0.19 -43.28 -36.30
N THR A 37 -1.33 -43.30 -35.65
CA THR A 37 -1.89 -42.14 -34.98
C THR A 37 -1.37 -42.08 -33.56
N CYS A 38 -1.06 -40.87 -33.09
CA CYS A 38 -0.64 -40.61 -31.73
C CYS A 38 -1.77 -39.93 -30.97
N ASN A 39 -1.95 -40.28 -29.69
CA ASN A 39 -2.83 -39.52 -28.79
C ASN A 39 -1.96 -38.68 -27.85
N TYR A 40 -2.16 -37.37 -27.85
CA TYR A 40 -1.48 -36.43 -26.97
C TYR A 40 -2.47 -35.43 -26.40
N ASP A 41 -2.53 -35.34 -25.07
CA ASP A 41 -3.46 -34.48 -24.31
C ASP A 41 -4.95 -34.59 -24.74
N GLY A 42 -5.37 -35.78 -25.16
CA GLY A 42 -6.74 -36.06 -25.58
C GLY A 42 -7.02 -35.81 -27.07
N GLU A 43 -6.09 -35.20 -27.81
CA GLU A 43 -6.18 -34.98 -29.25
C GLU A 43 -5.45 -36.11 -30.02
N THR A 44 -5.89 -36.36 -31.26
CA THR A 44 -5.31 -37.40 -32.13
C THR A 44 -4.56 -36.75 -33.29
N TYR A 45 -3.32 -37.18 -33.52
CA TYR A 45 -2.40 -36.66 -34.54
C TYR A 45 -1.96 -37.78 -35.49
N ASP A 46 -1.76 -37.44 -36.76
CA ASP A 46 -1.31 -38.39 -37.78
C ASP A 46 0.22 -38.57 -37.74
N ALA A 47 0.71 -39.74 -38.18
CA ALA A 47 2.15 -40.02 -38.30
C ALA A 47 2.86 -38.94 -39.14
N GLY A 48 3.91 -38.35 -38.57
CA GLY A 48 4.71 -37.29 -39.17
C GLY A 48 4.24 -35.87 -38.84
N GLU A 49 3.12 -35.70 -38.14
CA GLU A 49 2.69 -34.38 -37.67
C GLU A 49 3.60 -33.82 -36.58
N ASN A 50 3.71 -32.50 -36.55
CA ASN A 50 4.38 -31.73 -35.50
C ASN A 50 3.35 -30.79 -34.87
N PHE A 51 3.31 -30.70 -33.54
CA PHE A 51 2.32 -29.95 -32.79
C PHE A 51 2.91 -29.32 -31.51
N PRO A 52 2.35 -28.22 -30.98
CA PRO A 52 2.85 -27.58 -29.78
C PRO A 52 2.62 -28.46 -28.53
N ALA A 53 3.60 -28.50 -27.62
CA ALA A 53 3.51 -29.30 -26.39
C ALA A 53 2.56 -28.72 -25.32
N GLY A 54 2.13 -27.46 -25.48
CA GLY A 54 1.26 -26.74 -24.54
C GLY A 54 2.00 -25.94 -23.46
N ASP A 55 3.30 -26.14 -23.31
CA ASP A 55 4.18 -25.43 -22.35
C ASP A 55 4.77 -24.11 -22.90
N GLY A 56 4.38 -23.72 -24.10
CA GLY A 56 4.73 -22.44 -24.73
C GLY A 56 6.07 -22.41 -25.46
N CYS A 57 6.91 -23.45 -25.37
CA CYS A 57 8.20 -23.46 -26.08
C CYS A 57 8.57 -24.81 -26.71
N ASN A 58 8.04 -25.93 -26.21
CA ASN A 58 8.36 -27.23 -26.76
C ASN A 58 7.43 -27.62 -27.91
N THR A 59 7.99 -28.38 -28.85
CA THR A 59 7.27 -28.95 -29.99
C THR A 59 7.36 -30.47 -29.90
N CYS A 60 6.24 -31.13 -30.13
CA CYS A 60 6.12 -32.57 -30.19
C CYS A 60 5.93 -33.04 -31.63
N PHE A 61 6.26 -34.30 -31.90
CA PHE A 61 6.04 -34.96 -33.18
C PHE A 61 5.46 -36.36 -32.96
N CYS A 62 4.61 -36.78 -33.90
CA CYS A 62 4.04 -38.13 -33.91
C CYS A 62 4.88 -39.05 -34.81
N ASP A 63 5.47 -40.10 -34.24
CA ASP A 63 6.20 -41.11 -34.99
C ASP A 63 5.26 -42.14 -35.63
N SER A 64 5.73 -42.80 -36.69
CA SER A 64 4.97 -43.82 -37.42
C SER A 64 4.67 -45.08 -36.62
N ASP A 65 5.30 -45.25 -35.45
CA ASP A 65 5.00 -46.33 -34.50
C ASP A 65 3.93 -45.95 -33.45
N GLY A 66 3.36 -44.74 -33.56
CA GLY A 66 2.35 -44.20 -32.65
C GLY A 66 2.91 -43.57 -31.38
N SER A 67 4.23 -43.41 -31.27
CA SER A 67 4.87 -42.72 -30.14
C SER A 67 4.96 -41.21 -30.35
N VAL A 68 4.98 -40.46 -29.25
CA VAL A 68 5.15 -39.00 -29.26
C VAL A 68 6.52 -38.66 -28.68
N GLY A 69 7.33 -37.94 -29.46
CA GLY A 69 8.56 -37.32 -29.00
C GLY A 69 8.39 -35.81 -28.87
N CYS A 70 8.95 -35.18 -27.85
CA CYS A 70 8.93 -33.72 -27.68
C CYS A 70 10.35 -33.17 -27.49
N THR A 71 10.56 -31.92 -27.89
CA THR A 71 11.76 -31.18 -27.49
C THR A 71 11.78 -30.97 -25.97
N LEU A 72 12.97 -30.76 -25.40
CA LEU A 72 13.18 -30.52 -23.97
C LEU A 72 13.89 -29.18 -23.75
N ALA A 73 13.32 -28.12 -24.30
CA ALA A 73 13.70 -26.75 -23.98
C ALA A 73 13.15 -26.39 -22.59
N ALA A 74 13.96 -25.69 -21.80
CA ALA A 74 13.47 -25.00 -20.61
C ALA A 74 12.67 -23.79 -21.10
N CYS A 75 11.36 -23.81 -20.92
CA CYS A 75 10.53 -22.69 -21.30
C CYS A 75 10.76 -21.54 -20.32
N ASP A 76 11.12 -20.37 -20.85
CA ASP A 76 11.10 -19.14 -20.06
C ASP A 76 9.64 -18.85 -19.71
N GLU A 77 9.31 -18.76 -18.41
CA GLU A 77 7.99 -18.30 -18.00
C GLU A 77 7.76 -16.90 -18.59
N PRO A 78 6.53 -16.61 -19.07
CA PRO A 78 6.20 -15.25 -19.49
C PRO A 78 6.55 -14.28 -18.35
N PRO A 79 7.08 -13.09 -18.66
CA PRO A 79 7.51 -12.16 -17.62
C PRO A 79 6.36 -11.92 -16.65
N GLY A 80 6.60 -12.19 -15.36
CA GLY A 80 5.61 -12.00 -14.32
C GLY A 80 5.02 -10.59 -14.36
N VAL A 81 3.72 -10.49 -14.11
CA VAL A 81 3.01 -9.23 -13.95
C VAL A 81 2.46 -9.20 -12.54
N CYS A 82 2.74 -8.12 -11.81
CA CYS A 82 2.25 -7.93 -10.46
C CYS A 82 1.09 -6.92 -10.46
N ASP A 83 -0.05 -7.28 -9.88
CA ASP A 83 -1.14 -6.35 -9.61
C ASP A 83 -0.79 -5.51 -8.37
N THR A 84 -0.70 -4.18 -8.52
CA THR A 84 -0.39 -3.25 -7.43
C THR A 84 -1.53 -2.25 -7.21
N PRO A 85 -1.57 -1.52 -6.09
CA PRO A 85 -2.54 -0.44 -5.88
C PRO A 85 -2.50 0.66 -6.96
N GLN A 86 -1.35 0.86 -7.61
CA GLN A 86 -1.14 1.86 -8.66
C GLN A 86 -1.41 1.31 -10.08
N GLY A 87 -1.72 0.01 -10.20
CA GLY A 87 -1.94 -0.70 -11.46
C GLY A 87 -0.97 -1.86 -11.69
N PRO A 88 -1.13 -2.63 -12.78
CA PRO A 88 -0.24 -3.73 -13.10
C PRO A 88 1.15 -3.21 -13.52
N ILE A 89 2.21 -3.83 -12.99
CA ILE A 89 3.61 -3.55 -13.35
C ILE A 89 4.31 -4.84 -13.80
N ALA A 90 5.32 -4.70 -14.65
CA ALA A 90 6.10 -5.83 -15.17
C ALA A 90 7.18 -6.29 -14.17
N ALA A 91 7.59 -7.55 -14.27
CA ALA A 91 8.72 -8.09 -13.51
C ALA A 91 9.97 -7.22 -13.65
N GLY A 92 10.60 -6.92 -12.52
CA GLY A 92 11.75 -6.03 -12.41
C GLY A 92 11.39 -4.55 -12.18
N GLU A 93 10.15 -4.13 -12.44
CA GLU A 93 9.70 -2.79 -12.08
C GLU A 93 9.53 -2.64 -10.56
N SER A 94 9.69 -1.41 -10.07
CA SER A 94 9.58 -1.09 -8.65
C SER A 94 8.68 0.12 -8.42
N TYR A 95 8.02 0.15 -7.27
CA TYR A 95 7.19 1.25 -6.82
C TYR A 95 7.42 1.51 -5.32
N SER A 96 7.04 2.70 -4.87
CA SER A 96 7.11 3.07 -3.46
C SER A 96 5.74 2.88 -2.79
N SER A 97 5.74 2.29 -1.60
CA SER A 97 4.59 2.18 -0.71
C SER A 97 5.03 2.66 0.66
N ASP A 98 4.52 3.82 1.07
CA ASP A 98 5.02 4.55 2.24
C ASP A 98 6.54 4.76 2.14
N CYS A 99 7.30 4.48 3.21
CA CYS A 99 8.76 4.54 3.21
C CYS A 99 9.43 3.31 2.56
N ASN A 100 8.64 2.31 2.13
CA ASN A 100 9.16 1.06 1.59
C ASN A 100 9.23 1.08 0.06
N THR A 101 10.22 0.36 -0.47
CA THR A 101 10.34 0.11 -1.91
C THR A 101 9.94 -1.32 -2.19
N CYS A 102 9.03 -1.51 -3.14
CA CYS A 102 8.50 -2.80 -3.57
C CYS A 102 8.94 -3.08 -5.01
N THR A 103 9.31 -4.33 -5.30
CA THR A 103 9.75 -4.78 -6.62
C THR A 103 8.94 -6.00 -7.05
N CYS A 104 8.49 -6.00 -8.31
CA CYS A 104 7.81 -7.14 -8.91
C CYS A 104 8.81 -8.24 -9.27
N GLN A 105 8.63 -9.44 -8.72
CA GLN A 105 9.49 -10.59 -8.98
C GLN A 105 9.09 -11.29 -10.28
N PRO A 106 10.01 -12.02 -10.94
CA PRO A 106 9.68 -12.81 -12.13
C PRO A 106 8.54 -13.84 -11.91
N SER A 107 8.35 -14.32 -10.68
CA SER A 107 7.25 -15.22 -10.30
C SER A 107 5.87 -14.56 -10.28
N GLY A 108 5.79 -13.23 -10.36
CA GLY A 108 4.55 -12.47 -10.19
C GLY A 108 4.25 -12.05 -8.75
N ASP A 109 5.14 -12.36 -7.79
CA ASP A 109 5.02 -11.91 -6.41
C ASP A 109 5.67 -10.53 -6.20
N VAL A 110 5.14 -9.74 -5.27
CA VAL A 110 5.73 -8.45 -4.87
C VAL A 110 6.60 -8.64 -3.63
N ALA A 111 7.86 -8.21 -3.72
CA ALA A 111 8.77 -8.17 -2.58
C ALA A 111 9.05 -6.73 -2.17
N CYS A 112 8.82 -6.37 -0.91
CA CYS A 112 9.06 -5.03 -0.39
C CYS A 112 10.21 -5.02 0.64
N THR A 113 10.87 -3.87 0.77
CA THR A 113 11.66 -3.59 1.97
C THR A 113 10.77 -3.64 3.21
N ALA A 114 11.36 -3.94 4.36
CA ALA A 114 10.68 -3.98 5.66
C ALA A 114 11.26 -2.91 6.59
N ILE A 115 11.29 -1.67 6.09
CA ILE A 115 11.66 -0.50 6.87
C ILE A 115 10.46 -0.17 7.75
N GLY A 116 10.69 -0.06 9.07
CA GLY A 116 9.69 0.46 9.99
C GLY A 116 9.46 1.91 9.66
N CYS A 117 8.34 2.23 9.02
CA CYS A 117 8.01 3.61 8.69
C CYS A 117 7.67 4.34 9.98
N VAL A 118 8.31 5.49 10.17
CA VAL A 118 7.86 6.47 11.14
C VAL A 118 6.80 7.28 10.43
N ASP A 119 5.56 7.14 10.86
CA ASP A 119 4.39 7.79 10.28
C ASP A 119 3.93 9.01 11.08
N THR A 120 4.61 9.28 12.19
CA THR A 120 4.24 10.31 13.15
C THR A 120 5.45 11.05 13.71
N CYS A 121 5.25 12.33 14.01
CA CYS A 121 6.18 13.17 14.75
C CYS A 121 5.55 13.58 16.08
N TYR A 122 6.40 13.82 17.09
CA TYR A 122 5.98 14.33 18.39
C TYR A 122 6.47 15.77 18.57
N TYR A 123 5.57 16.69 18.89
CA TYR A 123 5.88 18.11 19.09
C TYR A 123 4.98 18.71 20.18
N GLU A 124 5.60 19.34 21.19
CA GLU A 124 4.91 20.04 22.28
C GLU A 124 3.74 19.28 22.94
N GLY A 125 3.87 17.96 23.10
CA GLY A 125 2.83 17.15 23.74
C GLY A 125 1.94 16.38 22.76
N GLU A 126 1.91 16.77 21.50
CA GLU A 126 0.96 16.29 20.49
C GLU A 126 1.64 15.42 19.43
N MET A 127 0.83 14.57 18.77
CA MET A 127 1.29 13.70 17.67
C MET A 127 0.72 14.18 16.34
N TYR A 128 1.59 14.34 15.35
CA TYR A 128 1.26 14.79 13.99
C TYR A 128 1.64 13.71 12.97
N HIS A 129 0.86 13.55 11.90
CA HIS A 129 1.18 12.59 10.85
C HIS A 129 2.20 13.17 9.87
N VAL A 130 3.01 12.31 9.23
CA VAL A 130 3.95 12.75 8.18
C VAL A 130 3.23 13.55 7.10
N GLY A 131 3.80 14.70 6.75
CA GLY A 131 3.24 15.65 5.79
C GLY A 131 2.22 16.64 6.38
N GLU A 132 1.81 16.47 7.64
CA GLU A 132 0.95 17.43 8.33
C GLU A 132 1.72 18.71 8.65
N SER A 133 1.07 19.86 8.43
CA SER A 133 1.59 21.19 8.79
C SER A 133 0.76 21.80 9.92
N PHE A 134 1.43 22.38 10.90
CA PHE A 134 0.83 22.91 12.12
C PHE A 134 1.55 24.18 12.59
N PRO A 135 0.89 25.09 13.33
CA PRO A 135 1.55 26.27 13.89
C PRO A 135 2.58 25.86 14.95
N ASP A 136 3.71 26.57 14.97
CA ASP A 136 4.70 26.50 16.06
C ASP A 136 4.10 27.09 17.35
N ALA A 137 4.72 26.80 18.50
CA ALA A 137 4.41 27.41 19.79
C ALA A 137 4.52 28.95 19.77
N ASP A 138 5.38 29.51 18.90
CA ASP A 138 5.46 30.95 18.68
C ASP A 138 4.29 31.54 17.85
N SER A 139 3.37 30.69 17.37
CA SER A 139 2.18 31.02 16.57
C SER A 139 2.42 31.73 15.23
N CYS A 140 3.66 32.01 14.88
CA CYS A 140 4.05 32.74 13.67
C CYS A 140 4.71 31.81 12.66
N ASN A 141 5.50 30.86 13.15
CA ASN A 141 6.16 29.85 12.36
C ASN A 141 5.23 28.66 12.12
N THR A 142 5.48 27.96 11.04
CA THR A 142 4.75 26.76 10.66
C THR A 142 5.71 25.59 10.66
N CYS A 143 5.35 24.56 11.40
CA CYS A 143 6.06 23.30 11.49
C CYS A 143 5.43 22.27 10.54
N THR A 144 6.25 21.31 10.10
CA THR A 144 5.81 20.17 9.28
C THR A 144 6.46 18.89 9.79
N CYS A 145 5.66 17.83 9.91
CA CYS A 145 6.16 16.51 10.26
C CYS A 145 6.81 15.83 9.05
N MET A 146 8.09 15.48 9.18
CA MET A 146 8.92 14.91 8.12
C MET A 146 8.89 13.38 8.14
N ASP A 147 9.25 12.75 7.02
CA ASP A 147 9.22 11.29 6.81
C ASP A 147 10.25 10.49 7.64
N ASP A 148 11.20 11.18 8.25
CA ASP A 148 12.17 10.63 9.19
C ASP A 148 11.72 10.74 10.67
N GLY A 149 10.50 11.26 10.91
CA GLY A 149 9.94 11.47 12.24
C GLY A 149 10.36 12.76 12.92
N ASN A 150 11.15 13.62 12.25
CA ASN A 150 11.52 14.92 12.78
C ASN A 150 10.51 16.00 12.40
N VAL A 151 10.51 17.11 13.16
CA VAL A 151 9.71 18.29 12.86
C VAL A 151 10.62 19.38 12.30
N ALA A 152 10.24 19.94 11.16
CA ALA A 152 10.90 21.08 10.54
C ALA A 152 9.97 22.29 10.58
N CYS A 153 10.43 23.39 11.18
CA CYS A 153 9.67 24.63 11.27
C CYS A 153 10.28 25.72 10.38
N THR A 154 9.44 26.63 9.89
CA THR A 154 9.94 27.87 9.29
C THR A 154 10.71 28.66 10.34
N ASP A 155 11.71 29.42 9.88
CA ASP A 155 12.49 30.32 10.73
C ASP A 155 12.28 31.76 10.22
N THR A 156 11.04 32.22 10.35
CA THR A 156 10.67 33.61 10.03
C THR A 156 10.73 34.40 11.33
N ALA A 157 11.41 35.55 11.29
CA ALA A 157 11.35 36.50 12.39
C ALA A 157 9.87 36.90 12.58
N CYS A 158 9.28 36.45 13.68
CA CYS A 158 7.91 36.80 14.02
C CYS A 158 7.79 38.32 14.10
N ALA A 159 6.81 38.88 13.41
CA ALA A 159 6.43 40.26 13.67
C ALA A 159 5.88 40.30 15.09
N CYS A 160 6.54 41.07 15.95
CA CYS A 160 6.12 41.27 17.32
C CYS A 160 4.70 41.87 17.30
N ASP A 161 3.73 41.12 17.80
CA ASP A 161 2.36 41.59 17.98
C ASP A 161 2.01 41.56 19.48
N PRO A 162 2.37 42.62 20.21
CA PRO A 162 2.07 42.76 21.64
C PRO A 162 0.59 42.58 21.98
N ASP A 163 -0.32 42.82 21.03
CA ASP A 163 -1.77 42.67 21.28
C ASP A 163 -2.17 41.18 21.38
N THR A 164 -1.36 40.27 20.87
CA THR A 164 -1.60 38.81 20.91
C THR A 164 -0.79 38.09 22.00
N GLU A 165 0.26 38.72 22.52
CA GLU A 165 1.09 38.20 23.60
C GLU A 165 0.51 38.50 24.97
N TRP A 166 -0.68 37.96 25.24
CA TRP A 166 -1.45 38.20 26.46
C TRP A 166 -0.70 37.93 27.78
N TYR A 167 0.37 37.13 27.73
CA TYR A 167 1.21 36.74 28.87
C TYR A 167 2.39 37.70 29.10
N ARG A 168 2.52 38.77 28.30
CA ARG A 168 3.54 39.81 28.41
C ARG A 168 2.90 41.18 28.62
N ASP A 169 3.50 41.97 29.50
CA ASP A 169 3.26 43.41 29.60
C ASP A 169 4.51 44.15 29.12
N TYR A 170 4.41 44.83 27.97
CA TYR A 170 5.52 45.53 27.34
C TYR A 170 5.74 46.91 27.95
N VAL A 171 6.95 47.15 28.44
CA VAL A 171 7.39 48.46 28.92
C VAL A 171 7.93 49.30 27.75
N SER A 172 8.57 48.66 26.77
CA SER A 172 9.05 49.29 25.54
C SER A 172 9.05 48.28 24.39
N LEU A 173 8.71 48.74 23.18
CA LEU A 173 8.87 48.01 21.91
C LEU A 173 10.16 48.37 21.15
N ASP A 174 10.98 49.25 21.74
CA ASP A 174 12.29 49.63 21.22
C ASP A 174 13.38 48.93 22.07
N PRO A 175 14.10 47.94 21.51
CA PRO A 175 15.21 47.27 22.20
C PRO A 175 16.30 48.23 22.69
N ALA A 176 16.53 49.36 22.01
CA ALA A 176 17.52 50.34 22.45
C ALA A 176 17.05 51.09 23.70
N GLN A 177 15.74 51.29 23.88
CA GLN A 177 15.20 51.85 25.12
C GLN A 177 15.28 50.85 26.27
N CYS A 178 15.23 49.55 25.99
CA CYS A 178 15.34 48.50 26.98
C CYS A 178 16.69 48.45 27.70
N GLU A 179 17.75 48.97 27.08
CA GLU A 179 19.07 49.08 27.71
C GLU A 179 19.15 50.18 28.78
N VAL A 180 18.22 51.14 28.76
CA VAL A 180 18.29 52.36 29.59
C VAL A 180 17.10 52.55 30.52
N ILE A 181 16.00 51.85 30.29
CA ILE A 181 14.81 51.91 31.14
C ILE A 181 14.98 51.02 32.37
N ASP A 182 14.59 51.54 33.53
CA ASP A 182 14.57 50.81 34.80
C ASP A 182 13.12 50.59 35.21
N TYR A 183 12.72 49.33 35.35
CA TYR A 183 11.37 48.93 35.71
C TYR A 183 11.39 47.71 36.63
N ASN A 184 10.35 47.59 37.45
CA ASN A 184 10.15 46.43 38.30
C ASN A 184 8.95 45.65 37.81
N CYS A 185 9.10 44.33 37.77
CA CYS A 185 8.01 43.44 37.47
C CYS A 185 7.15 43.16 38.71
N PRO A 186 5.83 42.99 38.55
CA PRO A 186 4.95 42.48 39.60
C PRO A 186 5.46 41.15 40.19
N GLU A 187 5.02 40.81 41.40
CA GLU A 187 5.29 39.47 41.95
C GLU A 187 4.77 38.38 41.00
N HIS A 188 5.43 37.22 41.00
CA HIS A 188 5.14 36.09 40.10
C HIS A 188 5.33 36.34 38.59
N THR A 189 5.98 37.45 38.21
CA THR A 189 6.41 37.72 36.84
C THR A 189 7.93 37.91 36.78
N SER A 190 8.52 37.70 35.61
CA SER A 190 9.94 37.88 35.34
C SER A 190 10.17 38.94 34.27
N ALA A 191 11.27 39.69 34.38
CA ALA A 191 11.67 40.60 33.33
C ALA A 191 12.12 39.82 32.09
N PHE A 192 11.68 40.26 30.91
CA PHE A 192 12.15 39.75 29.62
C PHE A 192 12.71 40.89 28.77
N GLY A 193 13.58 40.52 27.82
CA GLY A 193 14.09 41.41 26.80
C GLY A 193 14.50 40.61 25.56
N ASN A 194 14.02 41.01 24.39
CA ASN A 194 14.28 40.37 23.10
C ASN A 194 14.27 41.42 21.98
N ASP A 195 14.33 40.98 20.72
CA ASP A 195 14.31 41.88 19.56
C ASP A 195 12.98 42.65 19.41
N CYS A 196 11.92 42.22 20.11
CA CYS A 196 10.62 42.89 20.16
C CYS A 196 10.54 44.02 21.18
N GLY A 197 11.44 44.04 22.18
CA GLY A 197 11.40 44.99 23.27
C GLY A 197 11.64 44.32 24.62
N CYS A 198 11.06 44.90 25.67
CA CYS A 198 11.24 44.43 27.03
C CYS A 198 10.02 44.76 27.88
N GLY A 199 9.88 43.99 28.94
CA GLY A 199 8.83 44.17 29.91
C GLY A 199 8.82 43.02 30.90
N CYS A 200 7.62 42.63 31.31
CA CYS A 200 7.40 41.57 32.27
C CYS A 200 6.58 40.45 31.63
N GLU A 201 6.98 39.20 31.86
CA GLU A 201 6.28 38.01 31.37
C GLU A 201 5.87 37.15 32.58
N GLN A 202 4.70 36.50 32.47
CA GLN A 202 4.26 35.52 33.44
C GLN A 202 4.62 34.09 33.01
N SER A 203 4.42 33.13 33.92
CA SER A 203 4.74 31.71 33.67
C SER A 203 3.97 31.14 32.47
N PRO A 204 4.60 30.30 31.63
CA PRO A 204 3.90 29.55 30.58
C PRO A 204 2.92 28.52 31.14
N GLU A 205 2.97 28.21 32.44
CA GLU A 205 1.99 27.34 33.12
C GLU A 205 0.63 28.04 33.32
N CYS A 206 0.57 29.37 33.16
CA CYS A 206 -0.66 30.11 33.26
C CYS A 206 -1.51 29.99 31.98
N GLU A 207 -2.82 29.85 32.13
CA GLU A 207 -3.77 29.87 31.01
C GLU A 207 -4.23 31.29 30.68
N GLN A 208 -4.56 31.55 29.41
CA GLN A 208 -5.05 32.87 28.98
C GLN A 208 -6.32 33.28 29.72
N THR A 209 -7.22 32.32 29.93
CA THR A 209 -8.52 32.55 30.57
C THR A 209 -8.81 31.43 31.55
N TYR A 210 -9.13 31.79 32.80
CA TYR A 210 -9.63 30.87 33.81
C TYR A 210 -11.13 31.08 34.01
N ASP A 211 -11.92 30.02 33.84
CA ASP A 211 -13.35 30.01 34.16
C ASP A 211 -13.57 29.56 35.60
N CYS A 212 -13.78 30.53 36.48
CA CYS A 212 -14.03 30.34 37.91
C CYS A 212 -15.53 30.49 38.25
N GLN A 213 -16.41 30.31 37.26
CA GLN A 213 -17.84 30.25 37.48
C GLN A 213 -18.24 28.86 37.99
N PRO A 214 -19.24 28.75 38.89
CA PRO A 214 -19.74 27.46 39.34
C PRO A 214 -20.14 26.56 38.16
N PRO A 215 -19.68 25.30 38.10
CA PRO A 215 -19.15 24.48 39.20
C PRO A 215 -17.63 24.53 39.40
N ASN A 216 -16.90 25.33 38.63
CA ASN A 216 -15.45 25.42 38.67
C ASN A 216 -15.01 26.36 39.80
N ASP A 217 -14.17 25.86 40.71
CA ASP A 217 -13.58 26.63 41.81
C ASP A 217 -12.09 26.84 41.54
N CYS A 218 -11.67 28.10 41.42
CA CYS A 218 -10.26 28.47 41.25
C CYS A 218 -9.56 28.74 42.59
N PRO A 219 -8.22 28.63 42.66
CA PRO A 219 -7.44 29.07 43.81
C PRO A 219 -7.68 30.55 44.15
N ALA A 220 -7.72 30.88 45.45
CA ALA A 220 -7.99 32.25 45.91
C ALA A 220 -6.86 33.24 45.55
N ASP A 221 -5.65 32.73 45.34
CA ASP A 221 -4.43 33.45 45.00
C ASP A 221 -4.10 33.35 43.50
N LEU A 222 -5.00 32.82 42.67
CA LEU A 222 -4.77 32.66 41.23
C LEU A 222 -4.43 33.98 40.52
N ALA A 223 -5.07 35.08 40.91
CA ALA A 223 -4.78 36.41 40.37
C ALA A 223 -3.39 36.93 40.76
N GLU A 224 -2.83 36.46 41.88
CA GLU A 224 -1.46 36.80 42.29
C GLU A 224 -0.44 35.94 41.53
N GLN A 225 -0.76 34.66 41.29
CA GLN A 225 0.12 33.73 40.57
C GLN A 225 0.17 33.99 39.06
N CYS A 226 -0.96 34.39 38.46
CA CYS A 226 -1.11 34.62 37.01
C CYS A 226 -1.75 36.01 36.75
N PRO A 227 -1.02 37.11 37.02
CA PRO A 227 -1.58 38.47 37.04
C PRO A 227 -2.02 39.01 35.67
N TYR A 228 -1.58 38.41 34.56
CA TYR A 228 -1.99 38.79 33.19
C TYR A 228 -3.10 37.89 32.62
N SER A 229 -3.51 36.84 33.33
CA SER A 229 -4.62 35.97 32.92
C SER A 229 -5.98 36.65 33.13
N THR A 230 -6.92 36.39 32.22
CA THR A 230 -8.32 36.82 32.40
C THR A 230 -9.05 35.85 33.31
N ILE A 231 -9.59 36.32 34.43
CA ILE A 231 -10.36 35.50 35.38
C ILE A 231 -11.84 35.81 35.25
N LEU A 232 -12.63 34.80 34.88
CA LEU A 232 -14.09 34.90 34.77
C LEU A 232 -14.73 34.40 36.07
N HIS A 233 -15.64 35.18 36.65
CA HIS A 233 -16.36 34.89 37.89
C HIS A 233 -17.87 34.81 37.69
#